data_AF-A0A8T4P411-F1
#
_entry.id   AF-A0A8T4P411-F1
#
_cell.length_a   1.000
_cell.length_b   1.000
_cell.length_c   1.000
_cell.angle_alpha   90.00
_cell.angle_beta   90.00
_cell.angle_gamma   90.00
#
_symmetry.space_group_name_H-M   'P 1'
#
loop_
_entity.id
_entity.type
_entity.pdbx_description
1 polymer ?
#
loop_
_entity_poly.entity_id
_entity_poly.type
_entity_poly.pdbx_seq_one_letter_code
_entity_poly.pdbx_strand_id
1 'polypeptide(L)'
;MTTELIIEITSVIFGLTALFLASKARQRLSPGSIRKYIDNFSVCLVFIVIFSLWQTVRDIATIQYGIGEIVKFPEYIFIIGAYIAFIISAYRVVHISHEFGFKKEGASIGEILEERKKKK
;
A
#
# COMPACT_ATOMS: atom_id res chain seq x y z
N MET A 1 20.49 -6.93 21.55
CA MET A 1 19.54 -6.54 20.49
C MET A 1 18.49 -5.66 21.14
N THR A 2 18.34 -4.40 20.71
CA THR A 2 17.36 -3.47 21.26
C THR A 2 15.95 -3.82 20.77
N THR A 3 14.91 -3.42 21.50
CA THR A 3 13.51 -3.63 21.10
C THR A 3 13.21 -2.99 19.74
N GLU A 4 13.80 -1.83 19.47
CA GLU A 4 13.70 -1.12 18.20
C GLU A 4 14.17 -1.99 17.03
N LEU A 5 15.36 -2.60 17.14
CA LEU A 5 15.92 -3.46 16.09
C LEU A 5 15.02 -4.68 15.79
N ILE A 6 14.36 -5.24 16.81
CA ILE A 6 13.39 -6.35 16.61
C ILE A 6 12.19 -5.88 15.80
N ILE A 7 11.64 -4.71 16.12
CA ILE A 7 10.49 -4.12 15.41
C ILE A 7 10.86 -3.85 13.95
N GLU A 8 12.06 -3.31 13.71
CA GLU A 8 12.54 -3.01 12.37
C GLU A 8 12.72 -4.27 11.52
N ILE A 9 13.42 -5.28 12.05
CA ILE A 9 13.60 -6.57 11.37
C ILE A 9 12.24 -7.22 11.07
N THR A 10 11.34 -7.20 12.04
CA THR A 10 9.98 -7.75 11.88
C THR A 10 9.24 -6.99 10.77
N SER A 11 9.33 -5.66 10.74
CA SER A 11 8.71 -4.81 9.71
C SER A 11 9.22 -5.15 8.31
N VAL A 12 10.53 -5.39 8.15
CA VAL A 12 11.12 -5.84 6.89
C VAL A 12 10.54 -7.18 6.44
N ILE A 13 10.44 -8.17 7.35
CA ILE A 13 9.86 -9.49 7.06
C ILE A 13 8.41 -9.36 6.59
N PHE A 14 7.60 -8.56 7.28
CA PHE A 14 6.21 -8.31 6.89
C PHE A 14 6.12 -7.62 5.53
N GLY A 15 6.97 -6.63 5.27
CA GLY A 15 7.00 -5.92 3.99
C GLY A 15 7.40 -6.82 2.81
N LEU A 16 8.42 -7.68 2.98
CA LEU A 16 8.80 -8.67 1.97
C LEU A 16 7.69 -9.71 1.74
N THR A 17 7.04 -10.16 2.81
CA THR A 17 5.90 -11.08 2.72
C THR A 17 4.73 -10.44 1.97
N ALA A 18 4.43 -9.17 2.26
CA ALA A 18 3.39 -8.41 1.58
C ALA A 18 3.69 -8.26 0.07
N LEU A 19 4.95 -7.97 -0.31
CA LEU A 19 5.38 -7.93 -1.71
C LEU A 19 5.21 -9.28 -2.41
N PHE A 20 5.59 -10.37 -1.75
CA PHE A 20 5.41 -11.72 -2.27
C PHE A 20 3.93 -12.02 -2.54
N LEU A 21 3.05 -11.71 -1.57
CA LEU A 21 1.62 -11.89 -1.72
C LEU A 21 1.02 -10.99 -2.82
N ALA A 22 1.44 -9.74 -2.90
CA ALA A 22 1.01 -8.82 -3.96
C ALA A 22 1.41 -9.32 -5.34
N SER A 23 2.65 -9.83 -5.50
CA SER A 23 3.13 -10.45 -6.74
C SER A 23 2.31 -11.68 -7.12
N LYS A 24 2.02 -12.56 -6.14
CA LYS A 24 1.17 -13.74 -6.36
C LYS A 24 -0.27 -13.36 -6.74
N ALA A 25 -0.83 -12.34 -6.10
CA ALA A 25 -2.16 -11.82 -6.43
C ALA A 25 -2.18 -11.26 -7.86
N ARG A 26 -1.17 -10.47 -8.23
CA ARG A 26 -1.01 -9.90 -9.57
C ARG A 26 -1.02 -10.97 -10.67
N GLN A 27 -0.30 -12.07 -10.49
CA GLN A 27 -0.23 -13.16 -11.46
C GLN A 27 -1.58 -13.84 -11.71
N ARG A 28 -2.50 -13.79 -10.74
CA ARG A 28 -3.85 -14.36 -10.85
C ARG A 28 -4.87 -13.41 -11.47
N LEU A 29 -4.50 -12.14 -11.66
CA LEU A 29 -5.39 -11.13 -12.21
C LEU A 29 -5.23 -11.01 -13.73
N SER A 30 -6.36 -11.00 -14.43
CA SER A 30 -6.41 -10.59 -15.83
C SER A 30 -5.97 -9.13 -15.99
N PRO A 31 -5.50 -8.72 -17.19
CA PRO A 31 -5.27 -7.32 -17.48
C PRO A 31 -6.52 -6.48 -17.21
N GLY A 32 -6.41 -5.48 -16.33
CA GLY A 32 -7.55 -4.68 -15.91
C GLY A 32 -7.18 -3.68 -14.80
N SER A 33 -8.17 -2.94 -14.31
CA SER A 33 -7.97 -1.88 -13.32
C SER A 33 -7.50 -2.41 -11.96
N ILE A 34 -7.96 -3.59 -11.54
CA ILE A 34 -7.49 -4.25 -10.31
C ILE A 34 -6.01 -4.64 -10.43
N ARG A 35 -5.57 -5.19 -11.57
CA ARG A 35 -4.15 -5.51 -11.81
C ARG A 35 -3.27 -4.26 -11.77
N LYS A 36 -3.72 -3.15 -12.38
CA LYS A 36 -3.03 -1.86 -12.32
C LYS A 36 -2.98 -1.29 -10.90
N TYR A 37 -4.02 -1.50 -10.09
CA TYR A 37 -4.01 -1.13 -8.67
C TYR A 37 -2.95 -1.92 -7.90
N ILE A 38 -2.91 -3.25 -8.06
CA ILE A 38 -1.89 -4.09 -7.42
C ILE A 38 -0.47 -3.69 -7.84
N ASP A 39 -0.26 -3.31 -9.11
CA ASP A 39 1.03 -2.83 -9.58
C ASP A 39 1.46 -1.55 -8.84
N ASN A 40 0.60 -0.55 -8.73
CA ASN A 40 0.90 0.69 -8.00
C ASN A 40 1.07 0.45 -6.49
N PHE A 41 0.24 -0.42 -5.92
CA PHE A 41 0.34 -0.80 -4.51
C PHE A 41 1.65 -1.53 -4.22
N SER A 42 2.11 -2.38 -5.15
CA SER A 42 3.40 -3.05 -5.03
C SER A 42 4.57 -2.07 -5.05
N VAL A 43 4.50 -1.01 -5.87
CA VAL A 43 5.51 0.08 -5.86
C VAL A 43 5.54 0.78 -4.49
N CYS A 44 4.37 1.06 -3.89
CA CYS A 44 4.29 1.59 -2.54
C CYS A 44 4.96 0.67 -1.50
N LEU A 45 4.65 -0.63 -1.55
CA LEU A 45 5.27 -1.62 -0.68
C LEU A 45 6.80 -1.69 -0.86
N VAL A 46 7.31 -1.55 -2.08
CA VAL A 46 8.77 -1.51 -2.32
C VAL A 46 9.40 -0.32 -1.61
N PHE A 47 8.82 0.88 -1.72
CA PHE A 47 9.34 2.04 -1.01
C PHE A 47 9.32 1.87 0.52
N ILE A 48 8.25 1.28 1.06
CA ILE A 48 8.14 1.00 2.49
C ILE A 48 9.21 -0.02 2.93
N VAL A 49 9.44 -1.08 2.15
CA VAL A 49 10.47 -2.07 2.46
C VAL A 49 11.87 -1.45 2.42
N ILE A 50 12.16 -0.62 1.42
CA ILE A 50 13.45 0.07 1.33
C ILE A 50 13.62 1.04 2.51
N PHE A 51 12.57 1.77 2.87
CA PHE A 51 12.56 2.62 4.05
C PHE A 51 12.88 1.83 5.33
N SER A 52 12.20 0.71 5.57
CA SER A 52 12.47 -0.13 6.75
C SER A 52 13.87 -0.73 6.74
N LEU A 53 14.35 -1.20 5.59
CA LEU A 53 15.73 -1.69 5.45
C LEU A 53 16.75 -0.59 5.76
N TRP A 54 16.49 0.63 5.30
CA TRP A 54 17.36 1.77 5.56
C TRP A 54 17.42 2.11 7.06
N GLN A 55 16.28 2.12 7.74
CA GLN A 55 16.22 2.33 9.19
C GLN A 55 17.04 1.27 9.94
N THR A 56 16.88 -0.02 9.57
CA THR A 56 17.67 -1.11 10.17
C THR A 56 19.17 -0.92 9.96
N VAL A 57 19.59 -0.56 8.74
CA VAL A 57 21.01 -0.32 8.43
C VAL A 57 21.55 0.87 9.21
N ARG A 58 20.78 1.96 9.29
CA ARG A 58 21.14 3.17 10.04
C ARG A 58 21.29 2.86 11.53
N ASP A 59 20.38 2.09 12.11
CA ASP A 59 20.41 1.77 13.54
C ASP A 59 21.61 0.87 13.87
N ILE A 60 21.91 -0.12 13.02
CA ILE A 60 23.15 -0.92 13.14
C ILE A 60 24.38 -0.03 13.02
N ALA A 61 24.42 0.87 12.03
CA ALA A 61 25.55 1.77 11.82
C ALA A 61 25.72 2.78 12.97
N THR A 62 24.63 3.20 13.60
CA THR A 62 24.64 4.07 14.78
C THR A 62 25.24 3.34 15.97
N ILE A 63 24.81 2.11 16.21
CA ILE A 63 25.32 1.26 17.31
C ILE A 63 26.81 0.94 17.12
N GLN A 64 27.25 0.68 15.89
CA GLN A 64 28.63 0.26 15.61
C GLN A 64 29.62 1.41 15.41
N TYR A 65 29.20 2.51 14.75
CA TYR A 65 30.10 3.56 14.27
C TYR A 65 29.71 4.97 14.75
N GLY A 66 28.58 5.14 15.44
CA GLY A 66 28.15 6.45 15.96
C GLY A 66 27.74 7.49 14.91
N ILE A 67 27.61 7.10 13.63
CA ILE A 67 27.33 8.02 12.50
C ILE A 67 25.84 8.17 12.17
N GLY A 68 24.95 7.82 13.11
CA GLY A 68 23.51 7.68 12.86
C GLY A 68 22.81 8.91 12.29
N GLU A 69 23.22 10.10 12.71
CA GLU A 69 22.52 11.34 12.34
C GLU A 69 22.74 11.76 10.89
N ILE A 70 23.94 11.54 10.35
CA ILE A 70 24.30 11.93 8.98
C ILE A 70 23.55 11.04 7.96
N VAL A 71 23.19 9.83 8.38
CA VAL A 71 22.58 8.79 7.55
C VAL A 71 21.03 8.82 7.63
N LYS A 72 20.43 9.77 8.35
CA LYS A 72 18.96 9.91 8.45
C LYS A 72 18.32 10.35 7.13
N PHE A 73 18.94 11.27 6.39
CA PHE A 73 18.29 11.98 5.28
C PHE A 73 17.64 11.09 4.19
N PRO A 74 18.26 9.98 3.75
CA PRO A 74 17.65 9.13 2.73
C PRO A 74 16.32 8.49 3.15
N GLU A 75 16.04 8.34 4.45
CA GLU A 75 14.78 7.78 4.95
C GLU A 75 13.57 8.62 4.50
N TYR A 76 13.73 9.94 4.45
CA TYR A 76 12.67 10.86 4.03
C TYR A 76 12.35 10.72 2.54
N ILE A 77 13.34 10.39 1.70
CA ILE A 77 13.12 10.20 0.27
C ILE A 77 12.25 8.97 0.04
N PHE A 78 12.52 7.87 0.76
CA PHE A 78 11.76 6.63 0.61
C PHE A 78 10.32 6.78 1.12
N ILE A 79 10.11 7.43 2.26
CA ILE A 79 8.75 7.61 2.79
C ILE A 79 7.91 8.57 1.94
N ILE A 80 8.52 9.64 1.38
CA ILE A 80 7.84 10.52 0.42
C ILE A 80 7.46 9.73 -0.84
N GLY A 81 8.38 8.91 -1.36
CA GLY A 81 8.10 8.01 -2.48
C GLY A 81 6.95 7.05 -2.21
N ALA A 82 6.91 6.46 -1.00
CA ALA A 82 5.80 5.61 -0.56
C ALA A 82 4.47 6.37 -0.56
N TYR A 83 4.43 7.59 -0.01
CA TYR A 83 3.20 8.39 0.01
C TYR A 83 2.71 8.76 -1.40
N ILE A 84 3.61 9.12 -2.31
CA ILE A 84 3.26 9.40 -3.70
C ILE A 84 2.64 8.14 -4.35
N ALA A 85 3.28 6.98 -4.19
CA ALA A 85 2.77 5.71 -4.72
C ALA A 85 1.42 5.33 -4.08
N PHE A 86 1.24 5.63 -2.80
CA PHE A 86 -0.02 5.41 -2.08
C PHE A 86 -1.16 6.28 -2.62
N ILE A 87 -0.90 7.58 -2.88
CA ILE A 87 -1.87 8.49 -3.50
C ILE A 87 -2.30 7.96 -4.88
N ILE A 88 -1.35 7.51 -5.70
CA ILE A 88 -1.64 6.93 -7.02
C ILE A 88 -2.51 5.66 -6.87
N SER A 89 -2.20 4.83 -5.87
CA SER A 89 -2.95 3.61 -5.58
C SER A 89 -4.38 3.94 -5.13
N ALA A 90 -4.56 4.92 -4.25
CA ALA A 90 -5.87 5.39 -3.80
C ALA A 90 -6.71 5.94 -4.96
N TYR A 91 -6.09 6.69 -5.88
CA TYR A 91 -6.77 7.16 -7.08
C TYR A 91 -7.28 6.00 -7.96
N ARG A 92 -6.54 4.88 -8.04
CA ARG A 92 -7.02 3.68 -8.76
C ARG A 92 -8.20 3.00 -8.10
N VAL A 93 -8.30 3.05 -6.76
CA VAL A 93 -9.48 2.51 -6.05
C VAL A 93 -10.74 3.26 -6.47
N VAL A 94 -10.66 4.57 -6.70
CA VAL A 94 -11.80 5.34 -7.23
C VAL A 94 -12.24 4.80 -8.60
N HIS A 95 -11.29 4.55 -9.51
CA HIS A 95 -11.61 3.94 -10.81
C HIS A 95 -12.23 2.55 -10.68
N ILE A 96 -11.70 1.69 -9.81
CA ILE A 96 -12.28 0.37 -9.53
C ILE A 96 -13.69 0.52 -8.97
N SER A 97 -13.95 1.49 -8.09
CA SER A 97 -15.29 1.75 -7.56
C SER A 97 -16.28 2.24 -8.62
N HIS A 98 -15.81 2.86 -9.71
CA HIS A 98 -16.67 3.21 -10.83
C HIS A 98 -16.96 2.01 -11.75
N GLU A 99 -15.98 1.13 -11.94
CA GLU A 99 -16.13 -0.09 -12.77
C GLU A 99 -16.96 -1.18 -12.09
N PHE A 100 -16.74 -1.40 -10.79
CA PHE A 100 -17.34 -2.49 -10.02
C PHE A 100 -18.27 -2.02 -8.91
N GLY A 101 -18.31 -0.72 -8.61
CA GLY A 101 -19.19 -0.20 -7.58
C GLY A 101 -20.62 -0.08 -8.07
N PHE A 102 -21.52 -0.52 -7.20
CA PHE A 102 -22.98 -0.55 -7.31
C PHE A 102 -23.65 0.81 -7.58
N LYS A 103 -22.97 1.85 -8.10
CA LYS A 103 -23.58 3.16 -8.35
C LYS A 103 -24.79 3.07 -9.29
N LYS A 104 -24.79 2.10 -10.21
CA LYS A 104 -25.96 1.78 -11.07
C LYS A 104 -26.97 0.84 -10.41
N GLU A 105 -26.51 -0.14 -9.64
CA GLU A 105 -27.39 -1.15 -9.00
C GLU A 105 -28.09 -0.62 -7.73
N GLY A 106 -27.43 0.24 -6.95
CA GLY A 106 -28.03 0.95 -5.82
C GLY A 106 -29.05 2.00 -6.25
N ALA A 107 -28.86 2.62 -7.42
CA ALA A 107 -29.85 3.53 -8.01
C ALA A 107 -31.12 2.77 -8.44
N SER A 108 -30.98 1.60 -9.08
CA SER A 108 -32.16 0.80 -9.47
C SER A 108 -32.88 0.21 -8.26
N ILE A 109 -32.15 -0.19 -7.21
CA ILE A 109 -32.78 -0.64 -5.94
C ILE A 109 -33.53 0.52 -5.27
N GLY A 110 -33.00 1.74 -5.34
CA GLY A 110 -33.67 2.96 -4.88
C GLY A 110 -34.98 3.23 -5.63
N GLU A 111 -34.96 3.14 -6.96
CA GLU A 111 -36.14 3.27 -7.81
C GLU A 111 -37.20 2.19 -7.51
N ILE A 112 -36.79 0.93 -7.37
CA ILE A 112 -37.69 -0.20 -7.03
C ILE A 112 -38.33 -0.01 -5.63
N LEU A 113 -37.58 0.52 -4.67
CA LEU A 113 -38.09 0.82 -3.32
C LEU A 113 -39.08 2.00 -3.32
N GLU A 114 -38.82 3.03 -4.12
CA GLU A 114 -39.74 4.17 -4.30
C GLU A 114 -41.05 3.76 -4.99
N GLU A 115 -40.97 2.94 -6.04
CA GLU A 115 -42.17 2.41 -6.72
C GLU A 115 -43.04 1.57 -5.79
N ARG A 116 -42.43 0.75 -4.92
CA ARG A 116 -43.18 -0.04 -3.92
C ARG A 116 -43.81 0.83 -2.83
N LYS A 117 -43.22 1.97 -2.47
CA LYS A 117 -43.79 2.93 -1.53
C LYS A 117 -44.98 3.69 -2.11
N LYS A 118 -44.97 4.02 -3.41
CA LYS A 118 -46.08 4.72 -4.09
C LYS A 118 -47.29 3.82 -4.39
N LYS A 119 -47.11 2.50 -4.41
CA LYS A 119 -48.20 1.51 -4.64
C LYS A 119 -48.90 1.04 -3.35
N LYS A 120 -48.54 1.61 -2.19
CA LYS A 120 -49.17 1.34 -0.89
C LYS A 120 -49.91 2.58 -0.42
#